data_AF-A0A947SA27-F1
#
_entry.id   AF-A0A947SA27-F1
#
_cell.length_a   1.000
_cell.length_b   1.000
_cell.length_c   1.000
_cell.angle_alpha   90.00
_cell.angle_beta   90.00
_cell.angle_gamma   90.00
#
_symmetry.space_group_name_H-M   'P 1'
#
loop_
_entity.id
_entity.type
_entity.pdbx_description
1 polymer ?
#
loop_
_entity_poly.entity_id
_entity_poly.type
_entity_poly.pdbx_seq_one_letter_code
_entity_poly.pdbx_strand_id
1 'polypeptide(L)'
;YQNKEVNYKKEEKILNSLGFKIILIAFIEDKKILLKRIQDRLNLYPHYERILRDPDWYIQQQRKYIQEIKKTSLPYLIIWTNQLPNHKLINDILKWIGEK
;
A
#
# COMPACT_ATOMS: atom_id res chain seq x y z
N TYR A 1 -14.78 -11.73 -3.74
CA TYR A 1 -15.39 -10.49 -3.22
C TYR A 1 -15.95 -9.73 -4.40
N GLN A 2 -17.24 -9.42 -4.34
CA GLN A 2 -18.10 -9.12 -5.49
C GLN A 2 -17.57 -7.91 -6.27
N ASN A 3 -17.46 -8.01 -7.60
CA ASN A 3 -17.08 -6.95 -8.56
C ASN A 3 -18.10 -5.78 -8.60
N LYS A 4 -18.60 -5.33 -7.45
CA LYS A 4 -19.48 -4.18 -7.37
C LYS A 4 -18.62 -2.94 -7.18
N GLU A 5 -18.64 -2.08 -8.17
CA GLU A 5 -18.06 -0.75 -8.07
C GLU A 5 -18.90 0.05 -7.08
N VAL A 6 -18.32 0.34 -5.91
CA VAL A 6 -18.99 1.12 -4.87
C VAL A 6 -18.60 2.58 -5.05
N ASN A 7 -19.60 3.44 -5.10
CA ASN A 7 -19.39 4.88 -5.22
C ASN A 7 -19.26 5.52 -3.84
N TYR A 8 -18.06 5.99 -3.50
CA TYR A 8 -17.75 6.63 -2.21
C TYR A 8 -17.71 8.17 -2.26
N LYS A 9 -18.30 8.80 -3.30
CA LYS A 9 -18.21 10.27 -3.48
C LYS A 9 -18.75 11.07 -2.31
N LYS A 10 -19.73 10.56 -1.56
CA LYS A 10 -20.32 11.27 -0.41
C LYS A 10 -19.35 11.25 0.77
N GLU A 11 -18.80 10.09 1.06
CA GLU A 11 -17.81 9.84 2.10
C GLU A 11 -16.53 10.63 1.82
N GLU A 12 -16.06 10.65 0.58
CA GLU A 12 -14.88 11.43 0.18
C GLU A 12 -15.08 12.93 0.40
N LYS A 13 -16.26 13.49 0.14
CA LYS A 13 -16.53 14.90 0.44
C LYS A 13 -16.42 15.21 1.93
N ILE A 14 -16.95 14.32 2.79
CA ILE A 14 -16.85 14.47 4.24
C ILE A 14 -15.38 14.40 4.67
N LEU A 15 -14.66 13.38 4.23
CA LEU A 15 -13.24 13.20 4.54
C LEU A 15 -12.38 14.37 4.06
N ASN A 16 -12.65 14.90 2.86
CA ASN A 16 -11.93 16.04 2.32
C ASN A 16 -12.19 17.30 3.16
N SER A 17 -13.42 17.52 3.62
CA SER A 17 -13.76 18.64 4.51
C SER A 17 -13.07 18.57 5.87
N LEU A 18 -12.72 17.36 6.31
CA LEU A 18 -11.97 17.08 7.53
C LEU A 18 -10.45 17.09 7.31
N GLY A 19 -9.98 17.39 6.10
CA GLY A 19 -8.54 17.44 5.78
C GLY A 19 -7.86 16.08 5.72
N PHE A 20 -8.62 14.99 5.50
CA PHE A 20 -8.03 13.65 5.38
C PHE A 20 -7.15 13.53 4.15
N LYS A 21 -6.09 12.74 4.31
CA LYS A 21 -5.06 12.48 3.34
C LYS A 21 -4.78 10.98 3.32
N ILE A 22 -4.47 10.42 2.15
CA ILE A 22 -4.16 8.99 2.00
C ILE A 22 -2.68 8.81 1.69
N ILE A 23 -2.01 7.90 2.40
CA ILE A 23 -0.65 7.47 2.06
C ILE A 23 -0.68 6.00 1.68
N LEU A 24 -0.34 5.69 0.44
CA LEU A 24 -0.17 4.33 -0.03
C LEU A 24 1.31 3.96 -0.02
N ILE A 25 1.66 3.00 0.83
CA ILE A 25 3.00 2.42 0.86
C ILE A 25 3.03 1.23 -0.08
N ALA A 26 3.82 1.35 -1.15
CA ALA A 26 4.06 0.33 -2.15
C ALA A 26 5.49 -0.24 -2.00
N PHE A 27 5.69 -1.45 -2.52
CA PHE A 27 6.98 -2.11 -2.64
C PHE A 27 7.40 -2.20 -4.10
N ILE A 28 8.71 -2.27 -4.34
CA ILE A 28 9.24 -2.53 -5.69
C ILE A 28 8.79 -3.93 -6.14
N GLU A 29 8.18 -4.02 -7.32
CA GLU A 29 7.69 -5.26 -7.92
C GLU A 29 8.84 -6.18 -8.37
N ASP A 30 9.55 -6.76 -7.41
CA ASP A 30 10.61 -7.73 -7.63
C ASP A 30 10.22 -9.08 -7.01
N LYS A 31 9.92 -10.05 -7.88
CA LYS A 31 9.54 -11.41 -7.46
C LYS A 31 10.62 -12.08 -6.61
N LYS A 32 11.91 -11.86 -6.91
CA LYS A 32 13.01 -12.49 -6.16
C LYS A 32 13.06 -11.97 -4.73
N ILE A 33 12.86 -10.66 -4.54
CA ILE A 33 12.82 -10.05 -3.20
C ILE A 33 11.60 -10.55 -2.43
N LEU A 34 10.43 -10.64 -3.07
CA LEU A 34 9.22 -11.15 -2.44
C LEU A 34 9.38 -12.61 -1.99
N LEU A 35 9.92 -13.48 -2.86
CA LEU A 35 10.21 -14.88 -2.51
C LEU A 35 11.15 -14.99 -1.32
N LYS A 36 12.22 -14.19 -1.29
CA LYS A 36 13.14 -14.18 -0.15
C LYS A 36 12.45 -13.77 1.15
N ARG A 37 11.66 -12.69 1.13
CA ARG A 37 10.89 -12.22 2.30
C ARG A 37 9.85 -13.22 2.77
N ILE A 38 9.22 -13.93 1.85
CA ILE A 38 8.28 -15.01 2.14
C ILE A 38 9.01 -16.16 2.85
N GLN A 39 10.16 -16.58 2.33
CA GLN A 39 10.95 -17.65 2.95
C GLN A 39 11.42 -17.24 4.35
N ASP A 40 11.92 -16.02 4.51
CA ASP A 40 12.32 -15.48 5.81
C ASP A 40 11.15 -15.52 6.81
N ARG A 41 9.94 -15.16 6.35
CA ARG A 41 8.73 -15.20 7.17
C ARG A 41 8.30 -16.63 7.52
N LEU A 42 8.39 -17.58 6.60
CA LEU A 42 8.08 -19.00 6.86
C LEU A 42 9.05 -19.62 7.85
N ASN A 43 10.35 -19.26 7.76
CA ASN A 43 11.36 -19.74 8.70
C ASN A 43 11.07 -19.27 10.13
N LEU A 44 10.57 -18.04 10.29
CA LEU A 44 10.18 -17.49 11.61
C LEU A 44 8.82 -18.02 12.07
N TYR A 45 7.87 -18.19 11.15
CA TYR A 45 6.49 -18.54 11.43
C TYR A 45 5.96 -19.58 10.43
N PRO A 46 6.21 -20.88 10.62
CA PRO A 46 5.85 -21.92 9.65
C PRO A 46 4.35 -21.98 9.33
N HIS A 47 3.49 -21.63 10.29
CA HIS A 47 2.04 -21.60 10.11
C HIS A 47 1.54 -20.60 9.06
N TYR A 48 2.38 -19.63 8.64
CA TYR A 48 2.05 -18.69 7.56
C TYR A 48 1.84 -19.37 6.21
N GLU A 49 2.38 -20.58 6.02
CA GLU A 49 2.23 -21.36 4.79
C GLU A 49 0.76 -21.50 4.38
N ARG A 50 -0.15 -21.64 5.36
CA ARG A 50 -1.59 -21.82 5.12
C ARG A 50 -2.27 -20.63 4.44
N ILE A 51 -1.72 -19.43 4.61
CA ILE A 51 -2.31 -18.18 4.10
C ILE A 51 -1.43 -17.51 3.05
N LEU A 52 -0.26 -18.10 2.78
CA LEU A 52 0.69 -17.58 1.82
C LEU A 52 0.10 -17.62 0.42
N ARG A 53 0.35 -16.56 -0.36
CA ARG A 53 -0.02 -16.49 -1.76
C ARG A 53 1.24 -16.47 -2.63
N ASP A 54 1.05 -16.70 -3.92
CA ASP A 54 2.12 -16.55 -4.89
C ASP A 54 2.59 -15.08 -4.96
N PRO A 55 3.89 -14.79 -5.16
CA PRO A 55 4.41 -13.44 -5.38
C PRO A 55 3.61 -12.62 -6.41
N ASP A 56 3.13 -13.25 -7.50
CA ASP A 56 2.33 -12.59 -8.51
C ASP A 56 1.00 -12.09 -7.98
N TRP A 57 0.41 -12.82 -7.03
CA TRP A 57 -0.82 -12.38 -6.38
C TRP A 57 -0.59 -11.07 -5.64
N TYR A 58 0.50 -10.94 -4.88
CA TYR A 58 0.82 -9.70 -4.14
C TYR A 58 1.08 -8.52 -5.09
N ILE A 59 1.83 -8.75 -6.18
CA ILE A 59 2.08 -7.73 -7.21
C ILE A 59 0.74 -7.27 -7.82
N GLN A 60 -0.14 -8.21 -8.18
CA GLN A 60 -1.45 -7.89 -8.72
C GLN A 60 -2.31 -7.10 -7.73
N GLN A 61 -2.29 -7.43 -6.44
CA GLN A 61 -3.02 -6.66 -5.42
C GLN A 61 -2.48 -5.23 -5.30
N GLN A 62 -1.16 -5.05 -5.29
CA GLN A 62 -0.56 -3.72 -5.25
C GLN A 62 -1.00 -2.87 -6.44
N ARG A 63 -0.98 -3.44 -7.64
CA ARG A 63 -1.46 -2.75 -8.85
C ARG A 63 -2.92 -2.35 -8.74
N LYS A 64 -3.77 -3.19 -8.14
CA LYS A 64 -5.17 -2.83 -7.85
C LYS A 64 -5.27 -1.66 -6.89
N TYR A 65 -4.52 -1.65 -5.78
CA TYR A 65 -4.51 -0.50 -4.86
C TYR A 65 -4.06 0.79 -5.55
N ILE A 66 -3.04 0.73 -6.41
CA ILE A 66 -2.58 1.87 -7.20
C ILE A 66 -3.65 2.35 -8.19
N GLN A 67 -4.43 1.44 -8.77
CA GLN A 67 -5.55 1.81 -9.64
C GLN A 67 -6.69 2.44 -8.86
N GLU A 68 -7.06 1.87 -7.71
CA GLU A 68 -8.16 2.37 -6.87
C GLU A 68 -7.85 3.74 -6.27
N ILE A 69 -6.63 3.96 -5.77
CA ILE A 69 -6.26 5.27 -5.21
C ILE A 69 -6.29 6.38 -6.26
N LYS A 70 -6.07 6.06 -7.54
CA LYS A 70 -6.18 7.05 -8.62
C LYS A 70 -7.63 7.47 -8.91
N LYS A 71 -8.62 6.72 -8.44
CA LYS A 71 -10.04 7.04 -8.59
C LYS A 71 -10.55 8.02 -7.53
N THR A 72 -9.83 8.17 -6.41
CA THR A 72 -10.26 9.02 -5.30
C THR A 72 -10.08 10.50 -5.61
N SER A 73 -10.96 11.34 -5.05
CA SER A 73 -10.79 12.79 -5.03
C SER A 73 -9.97 13.30 -3.84
N LEU A 74 -9.64 12.42 -2.88
CA LEU A 74 -8.84 12.79 -1.72
C LEU A 74 -7.37 13.02 -2.10
N PRO A 75 -6.66 13.96 -1.43
CA PRO A 75 -5.22 14.09 -1.60
C PRO A 75 -4.52 12.79 -1.20
N TYR A 76 -3.66 12.29 -2.08
CA TYR A 76 -2.90 11.07 -1.82
C TYR A 76 -1.42 11.17 -2.16
N LEU A 77 -0.62 10.35 -1.49
CA LEU A 77 0.80 10.16 -1.74
C LEU A 77 1.09 8.67 -1.90
N ILE A 78 1.75 8.29 -3.00
CA ILE A 78 2.24 6.92 -3.21
C ILE A 78 3.74 6.90 -2.95
N ILE A 79 4.16 5.97 -2.09
CA ILE A 79 5.55 5.85 -1.66
C ILE A 79 6.08 4.48 -2.00
N TRP A 80 7.22 4.45 -2.69
CA TRP A 80 7.88 3.21 -3.07
C TRP A 80 8.99 2.88 -2.10
N THR A 81 8.82 1.79 -1.36
CA THR A 81 9.78 1.31 -0.37
C THR A 81 10.62 0.19 -0.97
N ASN A 82 11.94 0.41 -0.99
CA ASN A 82 12.93 -0.61 -1.33
C ASN A 82 13.53 -1.26 -0.09
N GLN A 83 13.71 -0.48 0.98
CA GLN A 83 14.36 -0.86 2.23
C GLN A 83 13.60 -0.24 3.40
N LEU A 84 13.53 -0.98 4.52
CA LEU A 84 13.04 -0.47 5.79
C LEU A 84 14.17 -0.63 6.82
N PRO A 85 14.47 0.40 7.63
CA PRO A 85 13.91 1.76 7.60
C PRO A 85 14.51 2.64 6.48
N ASN A 86 13.71 3.56 5.94
CA ASN A 86 14.17 4.59 5.00
C ASN A 86 13.79 5.97 5.51
N HIS A 87 14.72 6.62 6.23
CA HIS A 87 14.49 7.91 6.89
C HIS A 87 14.15 9.04 5.91
N LYS A 88 14.63 8.97 4.66
CA LYS A 88 14.29 9.96 3.64
C LYS A 88 12.78 9.92 3.32
N LEU A 89 12.22 8.72 3.17
CA LEU A 89 10.79 8.55 2.93
C LEU A 89 9.94 9.04 4.10
N ILE A 90 10.43 8.88 5.34
CA ILE A 90 9.76 9.42 6.53
C ILE A 90 9.69 10.95 6.44
N ASN A 91 10.79 11.62 6.12
CA ASN A 91 10.80 13.07 5.98
C ASN A 91 9.88 13.56 4.84
N ASP A 92 9.86 12.85 3.71
CA ASP A 92 8.96 13.15 2.60
C ASP A 92 7.48 13.02 3.02
N ILE A 93 7.14 12.00 3.81
CA ILE A 93 5.81 11.82 4.42
C ILE A 93 5.48 12.99 5.33
N LEU A 94 6.35 13.29 6.31
CA LEU A 94 6.13 14.34 7.31
C LEU A 94 5.88 15.69 6.64
N LYS A 95 6.75 16.04 5.68
CA LYS A 95 6.59 17.26 4.88
C LYS A 95 5.27 17.29 4.12
N TRP A 96 4.81 16.17 3.57
CA TRP A 96 3.56 16.11 2.82
C TRP A 96 2.32 16.20 3.72
N ILE A 97 2.34 15.60 4.91
CA ILE A 97 1.24 15.75 5.88
C ILE A 97 1.20 17.15 6.49
N GLY A 98 2.32 17.88 6.47
CA GLY A 98 2.45 19.26 6.96
C GLY A 98 3.22 19.37 8.28
N GLU A 99 3.87 18.29 8.69
CA GLU A 99 4.71 18.19 9.88
C GLU A 99 6.17 18.53 9.54
N LYS A 100 6.94 19.01 10.53
CA LYS A 100 8.37 19.36 10.40
C LYS A 100 9.28 18.19 10.72
#